data_AF-A0A1N7NYT4-F1
#
_entry.id   AF-A0A1N7NYT4-F1
#
_cell.length_a   1.000
_cell.length_b   1.000
_cell.length_c   1.000
_cell.angle_alpha   90.00
_cell.angle_beta   90.00
_cell.angle_gamma   90.00
#
_symmetry.space_group_name_H-M   'P 1'
#
loop_
_entity.id
_entity.type
_entity.pdbx_description
1 polymer ?
#
loop_
_entity_poly.entity_id
_entity_poly.type
_entity_poly.pdbx_seq_one_letter_code
_entity_poly.pdbx_strand_id
1 'polypeptide(L)'
;MVDKIKFIVENIRIAEDILQDKKLYTKQNKRKNKEWFVFDYKKLELLHFFRYKNEDAITANQKTDDDNDEDDDEKGYINEDQQFVNKNYKNLSIVFVRNIGSKQGKLIVHQNLRKDYIRIKEKHGKGILNDLDYDAFVETINTYALQFKISKPDFWNAAKITKIELGVTMQFKSNMVSILSCFGKYDNVPEKFIYGNSGISYKAENFSVSIYDKLKRALQNRELLKTLTKTRREEYRKLANKSVYYLRFELRVDSVSKFNQEAFKGRINTLIGLRENWDIILKSLHNLLDNISFADFLSPKMEKALLSAKLSESKSKADFDDFMYYLAIKSQKNMELFNTYISKLLPNQISSGYLKKIERGYNRFVEMEENRYSEIFNKKFEDKIKKLMKSGG
;
A
#
# COMPACT_ATOMS: atom_id res chain seq x y z
N MET A 1 -2.28 -0.42 7.98
CA MET A 1 -3.45 -0.91 7.24
C MET A 1 -4.18 0.23 6.54
N VAL A 2 -4.86 1.13 7.26
CA VAL A 2 -5.66 2.21 6.64
C VAL A 2 -4.75 3.32 6.11
N ASP A 3 -4.83 3.63 4.81
CA ASP A 3 -4.04 4.72 4.20
C ASP A 3 -4.92 5.96 4.00
N LYS A 4 -5.92 5.89 3.12
CA LYS A 4 -6.91 6.96 2.93
C LYS A 4 -8.29 6.53 3.39
N ILE A 5 -9.04 7.48 3.92
CA ILE A 5 -10.41 7.25 4.36
C ILE A 5 -11.26 8.49 4.06
N LYS A 6 -12.52 8.25 3.69
CA LYS A 6 -13.55 9.28 3.67
C LYS A 6 -14.69 8.87 4.58
N PHE A 7 -14.92 9.61 5.66
CA PHE A 7 -16.05 9.39 6.56
C PHE A 7 -16.85 10.67 6.80
N ILE A 8 -18.10 10.49 7.22
CA ILE A 8 -19.06 11.56 7.49
C ILE A 8 -19.59 11.37 8.90
N VAL A 9 -19.53 12.43 9.70
CA VAL A 9 -20.17 12.51 11.02
C VAL A 9 -21.37 13.43 10.87
N GLU A 10 -22.57 12.90 11.07
CA GLU A 10 -23.83 13.63 10.89
C GLU A 10 -24.36 14.19 12.21
N ASN A 11 -25.19 15.24 12.13
CA ASN A 11 -25.91 15.82 13.25
C ASN A 11 -25.02 16.32 14.41
N ILE A 12 -23.84 16.84 14.09
CA ILE A 12 -22.91 17.37 15.09
C ILE A 12 -22.96 18.91 15.13
N ARG A 13 -22.57 19.46 16.29
CA ARG A 13 -22.32 20.89 16.48
C ARG A 13 -20.81 21.11 16.60
N ILE A 14 -20.28 22.04 15.82
CA ILE A 14 -18.92 22.56 15.98
C ILE A 14 -19.04 24.00 16.49
N ALA A 15 -18.27 24.33 17.52
CA ALA A 15 -18.30 25.65 18.12
C ALA A 15 -17.76 26.72 17.14
N GLU A 16 -18.33 27.92 17.18
CA GLU A 16 -18.07 28.95 16.17
C GLU A 16 -16.62 29.47 16.25
N ASP A 17 -16.02 29.50 17.45
CA ASP A 17 -14.58 29.76 17.65
C ASP A 17 -13.73 28.82 16.78
N ILE A 18 -14.01 27.51 16.78
CA ILE A 18 -13.29 26.52 15.98
C ILE A 18 -13.53 26.75 14.48
N LEU A 19 -14.76 27.06 14.08
CA LEU A 19 -15.10 27.31 12.68
C LEU A 19 -14.35 28.53 12.12
N GLN A 20 -14.19 29.58 12.93
CA GLN A 20 -13.51 30.80 12.50
C GLN A 20 -11.98 30.68 12.57
N ASP A 21 -11.47 30.05 13.62
CA ASP A 21 -10.04 29.86 13.84
C ASP A 21 -9.41 28.93 12.79
N LYS A 22 -10.00 27.73 12.63
CA LYS A 22 -9.39 26.63 11.86
C LYS A 22 -9.80 26.60 10.39
N LYS A 23 -10.69 27.48 9.93
CA LYS A 23 -11.07 27.52 8.51
C LYS A 23 -9.93 28.06 7.64
N LEU A 24 -9.86 27.50 6.43
CA LEU A 24 -9.17 28.07 5.29
C LEU A 24 -10.08 29.09 4.59
N TYR A 25 -11.32 28.69 4.30
CA TYR A 25 -12.33 29.56 3.71
C TYR A 25 -13.76 29.06 4.01
N THR A 26 -14.72 29.98 3.87
CA THR A 26 -16.15 29.67 3.89
C THR A 26 -16.72 29.82 2.49
N LYS A 27 -17.57 28.89 2.07
CA LYS A 27 -18.37 29.01 0.84
C LYS A 27 -19.84 29.00 1.23
N GLN A 28 -20.65 29.85 0.62
CA GLN A 28 -22.10 29.86 0.81
C GLN A 28 -22.83 29.63 -0.51
N ASN A 29 -23.96 28.95 -0.44
CA ASN A 29 -24.86 28.75 -1.57
C ASN A 29 -26.28 29.05 -1.08
N LYS A 30 -26.70 30.29 -1.29
CA LYS A 30 -28.01 30.79 -0.86
C LYS A 30 -29.16 29.98 -1.49
N ARG A 31 -29.03 29.56 -2.76
CA ARG A 31 -30.05 28.74 -3.45
C ARG A 31 -30.27 27.37 -2.80
N LYS A 32 -29.23 26.76 -2.25
CA LYS A 32 -29.31 25.47 -1.54
C LYS A 32 -29.46 25.61 -0.02
N ASN A 33 -29.62 26.84 0.48
CA ASN A 33 -29.62 27.20 1.90
C ASN A 33 -28.48 26.54 2.70
N LYS A 34 -27.26 26.53 2.15
CA LYS A 34 -26.10 25.83 2.74
C LYS A 34 -24.87 26.70 2.83
N GLU A 35 -24.07 26.43 3.84
CA GLU A 35 -22.71 26.93 3.99
C GLU A 35 -21.72 25.81 4.27
N TRP A 36 -20.51 25.98 3.75
CA TRP A 36 -19.40 25.04 3.84
C TRP A 36 -18.23 25.75 4.50
N PHE A 37 -17.73 25.17 5.58
CA PHE A 37 -16.49 25.55 6.24
C PHE A 37 -15.42 24.56 5.81
N VAL A 38 -14.46 25.02 5.02
CA VAL A 38 -13.34 24.20 4.57
C VAL A 38 -12.19 24.49 5.52
N PHE A 39 -11.71 23.45 6.22
CA PHE A 39 -10.67 23.61 7.24
C PHE A 39 -9.28 23.63 6.62
N ASP A 40 -8.42 24.46 7.17
CA ASP A 40 -6.99 24.43 6.86
C ASP A 40 -6.35 23.31 7.66
N TYR A 41 -5.85 22.29 6.97
CA TYR A 41 -5.19 21.15 7.60
C TYR A 41 -3.93 21.56 8.38
N LYS A 42 -3.30 22.71 8.07
CA LYS A 42 -2.15 23.25 8.82
C LYS A 42 -2.56 23.85 10.17
N LYS A 43 -3.77 24.41 10.25
CA LYS A 43 -4.34 25.01 11.47
C LYS A 43 -5.01 24.00 12.37
N LEU A 44 -5.39 22.83 11.83
CA LEU A 44 -5.67 21.69 12.68
C LEU A 44 -4.36 21.38 13.39
N GLU A 45 -4.33 21.54 14.71
CA GLU A 45 -3.19 21.25 15.59
C GLU A 45 -2.86 19.74 15.65
N LEU A 46 -2.99 19.03 14.53
CA LEU A 46 -2.43 17.70 14.32
C LEU A 46 -0.92 17.71 14.65
N LEU A 47 -0.24 18.85 14.49
CA LEU A 47 1.18 19.02 14.87
C LEU A 47 1.40 19.45 16.33
N HIS A 48 0.41 20.03 17.01
CA HIS A 48 0.62 20.73 18.28
C HIS A 48 0.48 19.85 19.53
N PHE A 49 -0.03 18.62 19.38
CA PHE A 49 -0.19 17.68 20.50
C PHE A 49 1.14 17.19 21.13
N PHE A 50 2.29 17.49 20.52
CA PHE A 50 3.62 17.12 21.04
C PHE A 50 4.47 18.29 21.53
N ARG A 51 4.02 19.54 21.42
CA ARG A 51 4.74 20.67 22.04
C ARG A 51 4.64 20.61 23.57
N TYR A 52 3.49 20.21 24.09
CA TYR A 52 3.23 20.15 25.54
C TYR A 52 3.77 18.92 26.27
N LYS A 53 4.47 17.99 25.61
CA LYS A 53 5.06 16.81 26.29
C LYS A 53 6.59 16.72 26.20
N ASN A 54 7.24 17.59 25.43
CA ASN A 54 8.69 17.52 25.19
C ASN A 54 9.43 18.82 25.53
N GLU A 55 8.75 19.89 25.98
CA GLU A 55 9.44 21.10 26.45
C GLU A 55 10.23 20.88 27.74
N ASP A 56 9.97 19.79 28.48
CA ASP A 56 10.79 19.39 29.63
C ASP A 56 12.07 18.60 29.25
N ALA A 57 12.31 18.34 27.95
CA ALA A 57 13.39 17.43 27.50
C ALA A 57 14.36 18.02 26.46
N ILE A 58 14.15 19.24 25.94
CA ILE A 58 14.97 19.81 24.84
C ILE A 58 15.55 21.19 25.21
N THR A 59 15.93 21.37 26.48
CA THR A 59 16.75 22.51 26.95
C THR A 59 18.18 22.11 27.27
N ALA A 60 18.65 21.01 26.70
CA ALA A 60 20.05 20.60 26.75
C ALA A 60 20.52 20.24 25.35
N ASN A 61 21.48 21.02 24.85
CA ASN A 61 22.28 20.78 23.65
C ASN A 61 21.64 21.15 22.31
N GLN A 62 21.87 22.41 21.90
CA GLN A 62 22.51 22.69 20.61
C GLN A 62 23.05 24.13 20.61
N LYS A 63 24.36 24.24 20.90
CA LYS A 63 25.21 25.33 20.44
C LYS A 63 25.83 24.92 19.10
N THR A 64 25.82 25.89 18.19
CA THR A 64 26.74 26.22 17.09
C THR A 64 27.29 25.06 16.23
N ASP A 65 27.15 25.19 14.91
CA ASP A 65 28.25 25.74 14.11
C ASP A 65 27.71 26.15 12.73
N ASP A 66 28.06 27.38 12.37
CA ASP A 66 28.08 27.92 11.02
C ASP A 66 29.09 27.13 10.19
N ASP A 67 28.77 26.89 8.92
CA ASP A 67 29.75 27.15 7.86
C ASP A 67 29.05 27.27 6.51
N ASN A 68 29.48 28.34 5.83
CA ASN A 68 29.07 28.79 4.52
C ASN A 68 29.51 27.82 3.43
N ASP A 69 28.69 27.67 2.40
CA ASP A 69 29.16 27.50 1.01
C ASP A 69 28.07 28.06 0.10
N GLU A 70 28.30 29.29 -0.35
CA GLU A 70 27.67 29.92 -1.50
C GLU A 70 28.24 29.28 -2.76
N ASP A 71 27.37 28.91 -3.70
CA ASP A 71 27.62 29.07 -5.14
C ASP A 71 26.28 28.91 -5.90
N ASP A 72 25.70 30.09 -6.16
CA ASP A 72 25.01 30.59 -7.35
C ASP A 72 24.50 29.60 -8.42
N ASP A 73 23.17 29.64 -8.67
CA ASP A 73 22.55 30.44 -9.75
C ASP A 73 21.20 29.83 -10.20
N GLU A 74 20.09 30.38 -9.71
CA GLU A 74 18.89 30.60 -10.53
C GLU A 74 17.95 31.61 -9.85
N LYS A 75 18.09 32.88 -10.26
CA LYS A 75 17.18 33.97 -9.91
C LYS A 75 15.82 33.76 -10.60
N GLY A 76 14.74 33.82 -9.82
CA GLY A 76 13.38 33.72 -10.37
C GLY A 76 12.24 33.96 -9.38
N TYR A 77 12.22 35.12 -8.73
CA TYR A 77 11.04 35.83 -8.20
C TYR A 77 10.02 35.09 -7.30
N ILE A 78 10.08 35.47 -6.02
CA ILE A 78 8.99 35.67 -5.05
C ILE A 78 7.56 35.61 -5.66
N ASN A 79 6.85 34.49 -5.44
CA ASN A 79 5.43 34.40 -5.01
C ASN A 79 4.88 32.95 -5.07
N GLU A 80 5.65 31.94 -4.64
CA GLU A 80 5.19 30.54 -4.68
C GLU A 80 4.36 30.12 -3.46
N ASP A 81 4.42 30.84 -2.34
CA ASP A 81 3.75 30.43 -1.10
C ASP A 81 2.21 30.49 -1.14
N GLN A 82 1.62 31.21 -2.11
CA GLN A 82 0.17 31.25 -2.31
C GLN A 82 -0.34 30.32 -3.43
N GLN A 83 0.52 29.84 -4.33
CA GLN A 83 0.10 28.93 -5.42
C GLN A 83 0.23 27.44 -5.08
N PHE A 84 1.00 27.08 -4.04
CA PHE A 84 1.22 25.68 -3.65
C PHE A 84 0.01 24.97 -3.02
N VAL A 85 -1.05 25.70 -2.65
CA VAL A 85 -2.24 25.12 -2.00
C VAL A 85 -3.13 24.33 -2.98
N ASN A 86 -3.01 24.54 -4.30
CA ASN A 86 -4.13 24.20 -5.21
C ASN A 86 -3.97 23.02 -6.19
N LYS A 87 -2.79 22.39 -6.34
CA LYS A 87 -2.62 21.33 -7.37
C LYS A 87 -2.47 19.89 -6.85
N ASN A 88 -1.95 19.66 -5.63
CA ASN A 88 -1.69 18.29 -5.13
C ASN A 88 -2.75 17.72 -4.18
N TYR A 89 -3.76 18.51 -3.78
CA TYR A 89 -4.79 18.10 -2.81
C TYR A 89 -6.23 18.17 -3.34
N LYS A 90 -6.45 18.20 -4.68
CA LYS A 90 -7.79 18.36 -5.27
C LYS A 90 -8.88 17.40 -4.74
N ASN A 91 -8.51 16.30 -4.08
CA ASN A 91 -9.43 15.31 -3.56
C ASN A 91 -9.39 15.09 -2.02
N LEU A 92 -8.44 15.65 -1.26
CA LEU A 92 -8.40 15.51 0.21
C LEU A 92 -8.87 16.79 0.88
N SER A 93 -9.77 16.68 1.86
CA SER A 93 -10.35 17.84 2.53
C SER A 93 -10.99 17.46 3.85
N ILE A 94 -11.12 18.44 4.74
CA ILE A 94 -12.01 18.36 5.90
C ILE A 94 -12.99 19.51 5.78
N VAL A 95 -14.28 19.18 5.80
CA VAL A 95 -15.35 20.14 5.51
C VAL A 95 -16.50 19.96 6.48
N PHE A 96 -16.93 21.04 7.12
CA PHE A 96 -18.19 21.08 7.85
C PHE A 96 -19.25 21.76 6.99
N VAL A 97 -20.43 21.15 6.89
CA VAL A 97 -21.55 21.65 6.07
C VAL A 97 -22.79 21.76 6.94
N ARG A 98 -23.42 22.93 6.96
CA ARG A 98 -24.69 23.15 7.68
C ARG A 98 -25.64 23.99 6.83
N ASN A 99 -26.92 23.96 7.21
CA ASN A 99 -27.86 24.94 6.69
C ASN A 99 -27.54 26.32 7.26
N ILE A 100 -27.74 27.38 6.48
CA ILE A 100 -27.46 28.74 6.95
C ILE A 100 -28.32 29.02 8.20
N GLY A 101 -27.68 29.49 9.28
CA GLY A 101 -28.33 29.75 10.58
C GLY A 101 -28.48 28.52 11.48
N SER A 102 -28.21 27.30 11.00
CA SER A 102 -28.20 26.10 11.85
C SER A 102 -26.93 26.04 12.71
N LYS A 103 -27.04 25.53 13.94
CA LYS A 103 -25.87 25.18 14.77
C LYS A 103 -25.37 23.75 14.52
N GLN A 104 -26.19 22.91 13.89
CA GLN A 104 -25.89 21.51 13.58
C GLN A 104 -25.64 21.31 12.09
N GLY A 105 -24.76 20.36 11.78
CA GLY A 105 -24.41 20.02 10.40
C GLY A 105 -23.72 18.67 10.29
N LYS A 106 -23.02 18.49 9.18
CA LYS A 106 -22.23 17.28 8.90
C LYS A 106 -20.76 17.62 8.72
N LEU A 107 -19.88 16.87 9.35
CA LEU A 107 -18.44 16.91 9.13
C LEU A 107 -18.04 15.81 8.17
N ILE A 108 -17.32 16.16 7.12
CA ILE A 108 -16.79 15.26 6.11
C ILE A 108 -15.27 15.30 6.23
N VAL A 109 -14.67 14.17 6.59
CA VAL A 109 -13.20 14.01 6.64
C VAL A 109 -12.81 13.10 5.50
N HIS A 110 -12.02 13.61 4.55
CA HIS A 110 -11.41 12.84 3.48
C HIS A 110 -9.90 13.06 3.50
N GLN A 111 -9.18 12.15 4.16
CA GLN A 111 -7.74 12.33 4.43
C GLN A 111 -6.94 11.05 4.25
N ASN A 112 -5.63 11.22 4.21
CA ASN A 112 -4.68 10.12 4.31
C ASN A 112 -4.24 9.98 5.78
N LEU A 113 -4.89 9.08 6.52
CA LEU A 113 -4.65 8.88 7.95
C LEU A 113 -3.20 8.54 8.26
N ARG A 114 -2.55 7.75 7.38
CA ARG A 114 -1.16 7.38 7.59
C ARG A 114 -0.22 8.57 7.49
N LYS A 115 -0.39 9.42 6.47
CA LYS A 115 0.37 10.66 6.32
C LYS A 115 0.08 11.63 7.45
N ASP A 116 -1.16 11.68 7.91
CA ASP A 116 -1.54 12.52 9.05
C ASP A 116 -0.88 12.02 10.34
N TYR A 117 -0.90 10.72 10.63
CA TYR A 117 -0.18 10.13 11.76
C TYR A 117 1.33 10.42 11.72
N ILE A 118 1.97 10.20 10.57
CA ILE A 118 3.41 10.50 10.39
C ILE A 118 3.67 11.97 10.65
N ARG A 119 2.80 12.89 10.19
CA ARG A 119 2.95 14.32 10.48
C ARG A 119 2.78 14.63 11.97
N ILE A 120 1.81 13.99 12.63
CA ILE A 120 1.52 14.16 14.07
C ILE A 120 2.73 13.71 14.91
N LYS A 121 3.31 12.54 14.60
CA LYS A 121 4.26 11.85 15.48
C LYS A 121 5.71 11.90 15.05
N GLU A 122 5.97 11.86 13.75
CA GLU A 122 7.32 11.71 13.22
C GLU A 122 7.76 13.00 12.53
N LYS A 123 8.61 13.77 13.22
CA LYS A 123 9.45 14.76 12.55
C LYS A 123 10.32 14.02 11.52
N HIS A 124 9.97 14.14 10.24
CA HIS A 124 10.75 13.74 9.07
C HIS A 124 10.80 12.23 8.71
N GLY A 125 9.68 11.71 8.17
CA GLY A 125 9.72 10.85 6.99
C GLY A 125 10.16 9.40 7.13
N LYS A 126 10.28 8.84 8.34
CA LYS A 126 10.62 7.42 8.56
C LYS A 126 9.42 6.48 8.29
N GLY A 127 8.19 6.94 8.44
CA GLY A 127 6.97 6.13 8.30
C GLY A 127 6.43 5.93 6.88
N ILE A 128 7.13 6.39 5.83
CA ILE A 128 6.56 6.39 4.47
C ILE A 128 6.35 4.98 3.94
N LEU A 129 7.26 4.07 4.31
CA LEU A 129 7.16 2.66 3.96
C LEU A 129 6.33 1.87 4.97
N ASN A 130 6.21 2.36 6.20
CA ASN A 130 5.42 1.73 7.25
C ASN A 130 3.92 1.77 6.90
N ASP A 131 3.20 0.82 7.48
CA ASP A 131 1.75 0.79 7.44
C ASP A 131 1.24 1.36 8.77
N LEU A 132 0.09 2.04 8.74
CA LEU A 132 -0.56 2.54 9.96
C LEU A 132 -1.08 1.35 10.80
N ASP A 133 -0.52 1.09 11.97
CA ASP A 133 -1.01 0.06 12.89
C ASP A 133 -2.32 0.48 13.58
N TYR A 134 -2.85 -0.41 14.43
CA TYR A 134 -4.13 -0.21 15.12
C TYR A 134 -4.09 1.00 16.06
N ASP A 135 -3.06 1.10 16.90
CA ASP A 135 -2.96 2.15 17.90
C ASP A 135 -2.80 3.52 17.24
N ALA A 136 -1.95 3.60 16.20
CA ALA A 136 -1.78 4.78 15.40
C ALA A 136 -3.07 5.20 14.68
N PHE A 137 -3.86 4.24 14.21
CA PHE A 137 -5.20 4.50 13.66
C PHE A 137 -6.15 5.09 14.70
N VAL A 138 -6.27 4.45 15.87
CA VAL A 138 -7.16 4.90 16.96
C VAL A 138 -6.75 6.30 17.44
N GLU A 139 -5.45 6.52 17.62
CA GLU A 139 -4.92 7.82 18.03
C GLU A 139 -5.26 8.91 17.01
N THR A 140 -5.01 8.67 15.72
CA THR A 140 -5.29 9.66 14.65
C THR A 140 -6.77 10.04 14.62
N ILE A 141 -7.68 9.07 14.75
CA ILE A 141 -9.13 9.34 14.80
C ILE A 141 -9.49 10.16 16.05
N ASN A 142 -8.93 9.80 17.21
CA ASN A 142 -9.13 10.54 18.45
C ASN A 142 -8.61 11.98 18.36
N THR A 143 -7.52 12.21 17.64
CA THR A 143 -7.01 13.57 17.38
C THR A 143 -8.03 14.39 16.59
N TYR A 144 -8.68 13.86 15.55
CA TYR A 144 -9.74 14.62 14.86
C TYR A 144 -10.90 14.97 15.78
N ALA A 145 -11.39 14.01 16.58
CA ALA A 145 -12.47 14.28 17.53
C ALA A 145 -12.11 15.45 18.47
N LEU A 146 -10.88 15.44 19.00
CA LEU A 146 -10.36 16.51 19.85
C LEU A 146 -10.25 17.85 19.10
N GLN A 147 -9.72 17.86 17.87
CA GLN A 147 -9.53 19.08 17.08
C GLN A 147 -10.85 19.82 16.83
N PHE A 148 -11.97 19.09 16.74
CA PHE A 148 -13.30 19.65 16.56
C PHE A 148 -14.10 19.76 17.86
N LYS A 149 -13.48 19.46 19.02
CA LYS A 149 -14.10 19.42 20.36
C LYS A 149 -15.39 18.57 20.38
N ILE A 150 -15.38 17.43 19.67
CA ILE A 150 -16.47 16.45 19.66
C ILE A 150 -16.09 15.32 20.61
N SER A 151 -17.04 14.82 21.40
CA SER A 151 -16.78 13.68 22.30
C SER A 151 -16.30 12.47 21.49
N LYS A 152 -15.29 11.75 21.98
CA LYS A 152 -14.77 10.56 21.28
C LYS A 152 -15.89 9.53 21.03
N PRO A 153 -16.74 9.17 22.02
CA PRO A 153 -17.83 8.21 21.79
C PRO A 153 -18.76 8.63 20.65
N ASP A 154 -19.21 9.90 20.63
CA ASP A 154 -20.11 10.38 19.58
C ASP A 154 -19.44 10.36 18.22
N PHE A 155 -18.16 10.74 18.15
CA PHE A 155 -17.40 10.74 16.90
C PHE A 155 -17.24 9.34 16.32
N TRP A 156 -16.90 8.34 17.15
CA TRP A 156 -16.76 6.95 16.72
C TRP A 156 -18.09 6.35 16.27
N ASN A 157 -19.18 6.62 17.01
CA ASN A 157 -20.49 6.02 16.76
C ASN A 157 -21.23 6.66 15.58
N ALA A 158 -21.14 7.97 15.41
CA ALA A 158 -21.85 8.69 14.34
C ALA A 158 -21.12 8.67 12.98
N ALA A 159 -19.85 8.25 12.95
CA ALA A 159 -19.04 8.30 11.73
C ALA A 159 -19.32 7.13 10.76
N LYS A 160 -19.87 7.47 9.59
CA LYS A 160 -20.10 6.55 8.47
C LYS A 160 -18.97 6.67 7.44
N ILE A 161 -18.34 5.57 7.08
CA ILE A 161 -17.30 5.51 6.05
C ILE A 161 -17.96 5.38 4.68
N THR A 162 -17.50 6.20 3.72
CA THR A 162 -17.99 6.22 2.33
C THR A 162 -16.96 5.75 1.32
N LYS A 163 -15.66 5.94 1.63
CA LYS A 163 -14.52 5.44 0.86
C LYS A 163 -13.40 5.00 1.80
N ILE A 164 -12.63 4.00 1.41
CA ILE A 164 -11.47 3.56 2.19
C ILE A 164 -10.39 2.93 1.29
N GLU A 165 -9.13 3.17 1.63
CA GLU A 165 -7.97 2.48 1.09
C GLU A 165 -7.30 1.69 2.22
N LEU A 166 -7.27 0.37 2.06
CA LEU A 166 -6.62 -0.58 2.95
C LEU A 166 -5.39 -1.13 2.24
N GLY A 167 -4.25 -1.22 2.92
CA GLY A 167 -3.10 -1.87 2.32
C GLY A 167 -2.02 -2.25 3.30
N VAL A 168 -1.22 -3.22 2.85
CA VAL A 168 -0.15 -3.87 3.59
C VAL A 168 1.10 -3.86 2.75
N THR A 169 2.21 -3.45 3.36
CA THR A 169 3.50 -3.29 2.70
C THR A 169 4.46 -4.37 3.18
N MET A 170 4.97 -5.17 2.26
CA MET A 170 5.88 -6.29 2.50
C MET A 170 7.24 -6.02 1.89
N GLN A 171 8.29 -6.50 2.56
CA GLN A 171 9.66 -6.36 2.09
C GLN A 171 10.15 -7.64 1.42
N PHE A 172 10.67 -7.54 0.21
CA PHE A 172 11.22 -8.64 -0.58
C PHE A 172 12.69 -8.37 -0.95
N LYS A 173 13.49 -9.44 -0.98
CA LYS A 173 14.90 -9.45 -1.45
C LYS A 173 15.02 -10.28 -2.73
N SER A 174 14.15 -10.02 -3.70
CA SER A 174 14.00 -10.81 -4.93
C SER A 174 13.51 -9.91 -6.06
N ASN A 175 13.70 -10.33 -7.31
CA ASN A 175 13.27 -9.55 -8.47
C ASN A 175 11.75 -9.32 -8.46
N MET A 176 11.35 -8.06 -8.35
CA MET A 176 9.93 -7.66 -8.36
C MET A 176 9.22 -7.99 -9.65
N VAL A 177 9.91 -7.92 -10.79
CA VAL A 177 9.31 -8.20 -12.10
C VAL A 177 8.80 -9.64 -12.12
N SER A 178 9.59 -10.55 -11.57
CA SER A 178 9.28 -11.98 -11.50
C SER A 178 8.12 -12.28 -10.55
N ILE A 179 8.05 -11.61 -9.40
CA ILE A 179 6.88 -11.73 -8.50
C ILE A 179 5.61 -11.17 -9.17
N LEU A 180 5.71 -9.98 -9.77
CA LEU A 180 4.56 -9.29 -10.38
C LEU A 180 4.03 -10.04 -11.61
N SER A 181 4.90 -10.72 -12.37
CA SER A 181 4.49 -11.52 -13.52
C SER A 181 3.71 -12.77 -13.14
N CYS A 182 3.89 -13.30 -11.93
CA CYS A 182 3.13 -14.45 -11.43
C CYS A 182 1.66 -14.13 -11.14
N PHE A 183 1.27 -12.88 -10.95
CA PHE A 183 -0.14 -12.55 -10.72
C PHE A 183 -0.91 -12.61 -12.04
N GLY A 184 -1.91 -13.48 -12.14
CA GLY A 184 -2.73 -13.71 -13.33
C GLY A 184 -3.98 -12.82 -13.39
N LYS A 185 -5.15 -13.44 -13.51
CA LYS A 185 -6.47 -12.80 -13.51
C LYS A 185 -7.02 -12.68 -12.09
N TYR A 186 -7.91 -11.71 -11.89
CA TYR A 186 -8.73 -11.57 -10.69
C TYR A 186 -10.17 -11.99 -11.03
N ASP A 187 -10.79 -12.81 -10.20
CA ASP A 187 -12.12 -13.36 -10.45
C ASP A 187 -13.18 -12.27 -10.65
N ASN A 188 -13.97 -12.40 -11.71
CA ASN A 188 -15.04 -11.45 -12.07
C ASN A 188 -14.58 -9.99 -12.25
N VAL A 189 -13.28 -9.76 -12.48
CA VAL A 189 -12.74 -8.44 -12.83
C VAL A 189 -12.16 -8.51 -14.25
N PRO A 190 -12.74 -7.79 -15.23
CA PRO A 190 -12.41 -7.99 -16.64
C PRO A 190 -11.00 -7.50 -17.00
N GLU A 191 -10.52 -6.45 -16.32
CA GLU A 191 -9.31 -5.75 -16.73
C GLU A 191 -8.20 -5.85 -15.67
N LYS A 192 -7.06 -6.37 -16.12
CA LYS A 192 -5.77 -6.27 -15.43
C LYS A 192 -4.94 -5.18 -16.10
N PHE A 193 -4.60 -4.16 -15.33
CA PHE A 193 -3.69 -3.10 -15.75
C PHE A 193 -2.29 -3.38 -15.24
N ILE A 194 -1.29 -3.27 -16.11
CA ILE A 194 0.13 -3.41 -15.75
C ILE A 194 0.78 -2.03 -15.93
N TYR A 195 1.39 -1.52 -14.86
CA TYR A 195 2.09 -0.24 -14.85
C TYR A 195 3.58 -0.47 -15.04
N GLY A 196 3.99 -0.76 -16.28
CA GLY A 196 5.36 -1.14 -16.61
C GLY A 196 5.87 -2.26 -15.69
N ASN A 197 7.05 -2.06 -15.12
CA ASN A 197 7.70 -3.02 -14.22
C ASN A 197 7.49 -2.70 -12.72
N SER A 198 6.52 -1.85 -12.37
CA SER A 198 6.37 -1.35 -10.99
C SER A 198 5.06 -1.73 -10.31
N GLY A 199 4.10 -2.31 -11.00
CA GLY A 199 2.90 -2.84 -10.36
C GLY A 199 1.80 -3.28 -11.31
N ILE A 200 0.78 -3.87 -10.72
CA ILE A 200 -0.44 -4.31 -11.37
C ILE A 200 -1.66 -3.79 -10.63
N SER A 201 -2.79 -3.67 -11.32
CA SER A 201 -4.07 -3.27 -10.73
C SER A 201 -5.23 -3.94 -11.43
N TYR A 202 -6.13 -4.51 -10.63
CA TYR A 202 -7.43 -5.03 -11.04
C TYR A 202 -8.47 -3.99 -10.69
N LYS A 203 -9.19 -3.47 -11.71
CA LYS A 203 -10.18 -2.42 -11.50
C LYS A 203 -11.58 -2.95 -11.77
N ALA A 204 -12.42 -2.91 -10.75
CA ALA A 204 -13.86 -3.09 -10.85
C ALA A 204 -14.57 -1.72 -10.77
N GLU A 205 -15.89 -1.71 -10.91
CA GLU A 205 -16.68 -0.47 -10.88
C GLU A 205 -16.55 0.29 -9.54
N ASN A 206 -16.60 -0.43 -8.41
CA ASN A 206 -16.68 0.17 -7.07
C ASN A 206 -15.44 -0.08 -6.19
N PHE A 207 -14.46 -0.81 -6.69
CA PHE A 207 -13.22 -1.09 -5.98
C PHE A 207 -12.07 -1.41 -6.95
N SER A 208 -10.84 -1.36 -6.44
CA SER A 208 -9.67 -1.86 -7.15
C SER A 208 -8.71 -2.53 -6.19
N VAL A 209 -8.04 -3.58 -6.66
CA VAL A 209 -6.94 -4.24 -5.95
C VAL A 209 -5.65 -3.95 -6.70
N SER A 210 -4.64 -3.41 -6.04
CA SER A 210 -3.37 -3.02 -6.66
C SER A 210 -2.19 -3.61 -5.92
N ILE A 211 -1.18 -4.05 -6.67
CA ILE A 211 0.03 -4.69 -6.16
C ILE A 211 1.21 -4.00 -6.80
N TYR A 212 1.99 -3.23 -6.04
CA TYR A 212 3.00 -2.35 -6.62
C TYR A 212 4.19 -2.06 -5.69
N ASP A 213 5.29 -1.58 -6.27
CA ASP A 213 6.44 -1.08 -5.52
C ASP A 213 6.13 0.26 -4.86
N LYS A 214 5.90 0.26 -3.55
CA LYS A 214 5.58 1.46 -2.79
C LYS A 214 6.73 2.47 -2.80
N LEU A 215 7.98 2.01 -2.72
CA LEU A 215 9.15 2.89 -2.69
C LEU A 215 9.35 3.55 -4.05
N LYS A 216 9.33 2.75 -5.13
CA LYS A 216 9.48 3.27 -6.49
C LYS A 216 8.35 4.22 -6.87
N ARG A 217 7.09 3.89 -6.53
CA ARG A 217 5.95 4.78 -6.75
C ARG A 217 6.09 6.10 -5.98
N ALA A 218 6.54 6.04 -4.73
CA ALA A 218 6.73 7.24 -3.91
C ALA A 218 7.86 8.13 -4.45
N LEU A 219 8.93 7.55 -5.01
CA LEU A 219 10.00 8.28 -5.69
C LEU A 219 9.51 8.92 -7.00
N GLN A 220 8.80 8.16 -7.84
CA GLN A 220 8.29 8.61 -9.14
C GLN A 220 7.26 9.74 -9.01
N ASN A 221 6.30 9.59 -8.08
CA ASN A 221 5.24 10.59 -7.88
C ASN A 221 5.72 11.87 -7.19
N ARG A 222 7.03 11.98 -6.89
CA ARG A 222 7.62 13.02 -6.04
C ARG A 222 6.93 13.18 -4.68
N GLU A 223 6.16 12.18 -4.24
CA GLU A 223 5.51 12.15 -2.93
C GLU A 223 6.55 12.25 -1.80
N LEU A 224 7.78 11.79 -2.08
CA LEU A 224 8.94 11.85 -1.19
C LEU A 224 9.72 13.17 -1.28
N LEU A 225 9.72 13.87 -2.40
CA LEU A 225 10.83 14.80 -2.69
C LEU A 225 10.64 16.21 -2.15
N LYS A 226 9.39 16.65 -1.91
CA LYS A 226 9.11 18.04 -1.56
C LYS A 226 9.24 18.36 -0.07
N THR A 227 9.12 17.36 0.80
CA THR A 227 9.11 17.56 2.26
C THR A 227 10.25 16.85 2.99
N LEU A 228 11.12 16.14 2.26
CA LEU A 228 12.28 15.44 2.84
C LEU A 228 13.56 16.25 2.65
N THR A 229 14.42 16.20 3.67
CA THR A 229 15.79 16.73 3.62
C THR A 229 16.58 16.05 2.49
N LYS A 230 17.60 16.73 1.97
CA LYS A 230 18.49 16.21 0.91
C LYS A 230 19.08 14.84 1.30
N THR A 231 19.57 14.72 2.54
CA THR A 231 20.12 13.48 3.12
C THR A 231 19.12 12.31 3.07
N ARG A 232 17.86 12.54 3.48
CA ARG A 232 16.82 11.50 3.49
C ARG A 232 16.43 11.05 2.09
N ARG A 233 16.38 11.96 1.12
CA ARG A 233 16.14 11.60 -0.28
C ARG A 233 17.23 10.66 -0.79
N GLU A 234 18.48 10.94 -0.43
CA GLU A 234 19.63 10.13 -0.80
C GLU A 234 19.60 8.74 -0.14
N GLU A 235 19.20 8.64 1.13
CA GLU A 235 18.97 7.35 1.80
C GLU A 235 17.92 6.49 1.08
N TYR A 236 16.78 7.07 0.68
CA TYR A 236 15.74 6.33 -0.04
C TYR A 236 16.18 5.92 -1.45
N ARG A 237 16.98 6.73 -2.15
CA ARG A 237 17.60 6.34 -3.42
C ARG A 237 18.56 5.18 -3.23
N LYS A 238 19.42 5.24 -2.21
CA LYS A 238 20.33 4.15 -1.84
C LYS A 238 19.55 2.87 -1.49
N LEU A 239 18.44 2.98 -0.76
CA LEU A 239 17.55 1.85 -0.46
C LEU A 239 16.93 1.24 -1.72
N ALA A 240 16.47 2.07 -2.66
CA ALA A 240 15.91 1.60 -3.93
C ALA A 240 16.95 0.83 -4.77
N ASN A 241 18.24 1.18 -4.66
CA ASN A 241 19.33 0.53 -5.37
C ASN A 241 19.80 -0.80 -4.72
N LYS A 242 19.37 -1.13 -3.50
CA LYS A 242 19.84 -2.32 -2.75
C LYS A 242 19.14 -3.64 -3.13
N SER A 243 18.43 -3.72 -4.25
CA SER A 243 17.62 -4.89 -4.64
C SER A 243 16.61 -5.32 -3.55
N VAL A 244 16.18 -4.35 -2.74
CA VAL A 244 15.15 -4.51 -1.72
C VAL A 244 13.90 -3.81 -2.22
N TYR A 245 12.79 -4.54 -2.22
CA TYR A 245 11.53 -4.03 -2.75
C TYR A 245 10.46 -3.99 -1.67
N TYR A 246 9.63 -2.95 -1.74
CA TYR A 246 8.54 -2.72 -0.80
C TYR A 246 7.21 -2.91 -1.50
N LEU A 247 6.83 -4.18 -1.67
CA LEU A 247 5.64 -4.55 -2.40
C LEU A 247 4.41 -4.29 -1.54
N ARG A 248 3.50 -3.45 -2.03
CA ARG A 248 2.26 -3.09 -1.36
C ARG A 248 1.09 -3.77 -2.05
N PHE A 249 0.31 -4.51 -1.28
CA PHE A 249 -1.02 -4.98 -1.65
C PHE A 249 -2.05 -3.98 -1.11
N GLU A 250 -2.87 -3.42 -1.98
CA GLU A 250 -3.82 -2.34 -1.66
C GLU A 250 -5.21 -2.62 -2.22
N LEU A 251 -6.22 -2.64 -1.35
CA LEU A 251 -7.63 -2.55 -1.70
C LEU A 251 -8.09 -1.10 -1.58
N ARG A 252 -8.56 -0.51 -2.68
CA ARG A 252 -9.30 0.76 -2.69
C ARG A 252 -10.78 0.47 -2.91
N VAL A 253 -11.63 0.97 -2.01
CA VAL A 253 -13.09 0.94 -2.13
C VAL A 253 -13.60 2.35 -2.37
N ASP A 254 -14.16 2.59 -3.55
CA ASP A 254 -14.65 3.90 -3.99
C ASP A 254 -16.08 4.20 -3.54
N SER A 255 -16.86 3.17 -3.20
CA SER A 255 -18.18 3.29 -2.61
C SER A 255 -18.43 2.13 -1.65
N VAL A 256 -18.27 2.38 -0.34
CA VAL A 256 -18.46 1.34 0.69
C VAL A 256 -19.88 0.77 0.66
N SER A 257 -20.89 1.59 0.39
CA SER A 257 -22.28 1.14 0.28
C SER A 257 -22.53 0.18 -0.89
N LYS A 258 -21.71 0.24 -1.96
CA LYS A 258 -21.82 -0.63 -3.13
C LYS A 258 -20.79 -1.77 -3.13
N PHE A 259 -19.94 -1.84 -2.10
CA PHE A 259 -18.91 -2.87 -2.00
C PHE A 259 -19.48 -4.10 -1.29
N ASN A 260 -20.05 -5.02 -2.06
CA ASN A 260 -20.75 -6.21 -1.56
C ASN A 260 -19.82 -7.44 -1.45
N GLN A 261 -18.65 -7.28 -0.84
CA GLN A 261 -17.77 -8.40 -0.49
C GLN A 261 -18.06 -8.84 0.94
N GLU A 262 -18.54 -10.07 1.12
CA GLU A 262 -19.08 -10.56 2.40
C GLU A 262 -18.06 -10.47 3.55
N ALA A 263 -16.78 -10.67 3.24
CA ALA A 263 -15.68 -10.56 4.20
C ALA A 263 -15.52 -9.13 4.79
N PHE A 264 -16.02 -8.08 4.10
CA PHE A 264 -15.90 -6.68 4.52
C PHE A 264 -17.22 -6.03 4.92
N LYS A 265 -18.35 -6.63 4.53
CA LYS A 265 -19.70 -6.11 4.75
C LYS A 265 -19.97 -5.87 6.24
N GLY A 266 -20.47 -4.68 6.58
CA GLY A 266 -20.72 -4.25 7.97
C GLY A 266 -19.47 -3.88 8.77
N ARG A 267 -18.29 -4.38 8.37
CA ARG A 267 -17.03 -4.19 9.10
C ARG A 267 -16.32 -2.89 8.74
N ILE A 268 -16.48 -2.41 7.51
CA ILE A 268 -15.83 -1.16 7.04
C ILE A 268 -16.82 0.01 6.86
N ASN A 269 -18.07 -0.14 7.30
CA ASN A 269 -19.15 0.82 7.08
C ASN A 269 -19.08 2.02 8.04
N THR A 270 -18.50 1.83 9.22
CA THR A 270 -18.38 2.84 10.27
C THR A 270 -16.98 2.82 10.87
N LEU A 271 -16.57 3.92 11.50
CA LEU A 271 -15.27 3.95 12.19
C LEU A 271 -15.23 2.92 13.33
N ILE A 272 -16.34 2.78 14.08
CA ILE A 272 -16.47 1.79 15.15
C ILE A 272 -16.34 0.35 14.62
N GLY A 273 -17.02 0.03 13.51
CA GLY A 273 -16.94 -1.28 12.87
C GLY A 273 -15.51 -1.61 12.44
N LEU A 274 -14.80 -0.63 11.88
CA LEU A 274 -13.41 -0.79 11.45
C LEU A 274 -12.47 -1.06 12.64
N ARG A 275 -12.69 -0.35 13.76
CA ARG A 275 -11.92 -0.50 15.00
C ARG A 275 -12.12 -1.88 15.64
N GLU A 276 -13.37 -2.31 15.74
CA GLU A 276 -13.73 -3.58 16.39
C GLU A 276 -13.30 -4.78 15.56
N ASN A 277 -13.40 -4.69 14.23
CA ASN A 277 -13.10 -5.79 13.32
C ASN A 277 -11.71 -5.73 12.68
N TRP A 278 -10.78 -4.94 13.23
CA TRP A 278 -9.45 -4.68 12.63
C TRP A 278 -8.72 -5.94 12.17
N ASP A 279 -8.60 -6.96 13.04
CA ASP A 279 -7.88 -8.20 12.72
C ASP A 279 -8.62 -9.04 11.67
N ILE A 280 -9.95 -9.02 11.69
CA ILE A 280 -10.78 -9.70 10.69
C ILE A 280 -10.61 -9.03 9.32
N ILE A 281 -10.56 -7.70 9.27
CA ILE A 281 -10.34 -6.93 8.05
C ILE A 281 -8.94 -7.20 7.48
N LEU A 282 -7.93 -7.29 8.34
CA LEU A 282 -6.57 -7.68 7.96
C LEU A 282 -6.53 -9.07 7.32
N LYS A 283 -7.17 -10.08 7.94
CA LYS A 283 -7.31 -11.42 7.35
C LYS A 283 -8.10 -11.39 6.04
N SER A 284 -9.18 -10.63 5.99
CA SER A 284 -10.00 -10.48 4.78
C SER A 284 -9.23 -9.87 3.62
N LEU A 285 -8.29 -8.94 3.90
CA LEU A 285 -7.40 -8.38 2.89
C LEU A 285 -6.44 -9.43 2.31
N HIS A 286 -5.96 -10.34 3.15
CA HIS A 286 -5.11 -11.46 2.73
C HIS A 286 -5.91 -12.49 1.91
N ASN A 287 -7.13 -12.83 2.32
CA ASN A 287 -8.02 -13.73 1.57
C ASN A 287 -8.42 -13.20 0.18
N LEU A 288 -8.23 -11.92 -0.13
CA LEU A 288 -8.43 -11.42 -1.50
C LEU A 288 -7.45 -12.04 -2.50
N LEU A 289 -6.36 -12.66 -2.03
CA LEU A 289 -5.45 -13.43 -2.89
C LEU A 289 -6.10 -14.68 -3.47
N ASP A 290 -7.07 -15.28 -2.79
CA ASP A 290 -7.75 -16.49 -3.26
C ASP A 290 -8.53 -16.22 -4.55
N ASN A 291 -8.96 -14.97 -4.75
CA ASN A 291 -9.61 -14.51 -5.97
C ASN A 291 -8.61 -14.17 -7.09
N ILE A 292 -7.31 -14.37 -6.91
CA ILE A 292 -6.28 -14.07 -7.89
C ILE A 292 -5.61 -15.36 -8.33
N SER A 293 -5.73 -15.69 -9.62
CA SER A 293 -4.98 -16.81 -10.19
C SER A 293 -3.49 -16.49 -10.17
N PHE A 294 -2.64 -17.44 -9.79
CA PHE A 294 -1.18 -17.30 -9.86
C PHE A 294 -0.59 -18.14 -11.00
N ALA A 295 0.03 -17.48 -11.97
CA ALA A 295 0.86 -18.09 -13.03
C ALA A 295 2.29 -18.30 -12.51
N ASP A 296 2.44 -19.22 -11.56
CA ASP A 296 3.68 -19.46 -10.80
C ASP A 296 4.40 -20.71 -11.32
N PHE A 297 4.84 -20.62 -12.58
CA PHE A 297 5.48 -21.73 -13.31
C PHE A 297 7.00 -21.82 -13.06
N LEU A 298 7.62 -20.75 -12.58
CA LEU A 298 9.04 -20.67 -12.21
C LEU A 298 9.18 -20.33 -10.75
N SER A 299 9.88 -21.17 -9.98
CA SER A 299 10.36 -20.76 -8.66
C SER A 299 11.53 -19.77 -8.79
N PRO A 300 11.86 -19.00 -7.74
CA PRO A 300 13.04 -18.13 -7.74
C PRO A 300 14.35 -18.89 -8.00
N LYS A 301 14.46 -20.13 -7.53
CA LYS A 301 15.66 -20.98 -7.76
C LYS A 301 15.77 -21.36 -9.23
N MET A 302 14.66 -21.76 -9.86
CA MET A 302 14.62 -22.10 -11.28
C MET A 302 14.95 -20.90 -12.16
N GLU A 303 14.36 -19.74 -11.88
CA GLU A 303 14.64 -18.51 -12.61
C GLU A 303 16.13 -18.14 -12.52
N LYS A 304 16.72 -18.20 -11.32
CA LYS A 304 18.14 -17.93 -11.13
C LYS A 304 19.03 -18.88 -11.94
N ALA A 305 18.69 -20.18 -11.97
CA ALA A 305 19.42 -21.16 -12.77
C ALA A 305 19.35 -20.82 -14.27
N LEU A 306 18.16 -20.55 -14.80
CA LEU A 306 17.96 -20.21 -16.22
C LEU A 306 18.60 -18.87 -16.61
N LEU A 307 18.55 -17.85 -15.74
CA LEU A 307 19.23 -16.57 -15.96
C LEU A 307 20.75 -16.74 -15.99
N SER A 308 21.31 -17.59 -15.13
CA SER A 308 22.74 -17.88 -15.13
C SER A 308 23.17 -18.61 -16.42
N ALA A 309 22.32 -19.49 -16.94
CA ALA A 309 22.54 -20.20 -18.19
C ALA A 309 22.59 -19.25 -19.41
N LYS A 310 21.74 -18.22 -19.43
CA LYS A 310 21.73 -17.18 -20.48
C LYS A 310 23.07 -16.45 -20.61
N LEU A 311 23.87 -16.38 -19.54
CA LEU A 311 25.17 -15.72 -19.52
C LEU A 311 26.32 -16.59 -20.06
N SER A 312 26.07 -17.89 -20.32
CA SER A 312 27.07 -18.83 -20.85
C SER A 312 26.56 -19.50 -22.13
N GLU A 313 27.08 -19.07 -23.30
CA GLU A 313 26.56 -19.46 -24.62
C GLU A 313 26.44 -20.98 -24.83
N SER A 314 27.43 -21.78 -24.40
CA SER A 314 27.46 -23.24 -24.63
C SER A 314 26.60 -24.07 -23.67
N LYS A 315 26.35 -23.60 -22.44
CA LYS A 315 25.49 -24.29 -21.44
C LYS A 315 24.02 -23.88 -21.51
N SER A 316 23.75 -22.73 -22.12
CA SER A 316 22.41 -22.13 -22.22
C SER A 316 21.36 -23.12 -22.77
N LYS A 317 21.62 -23.74 -23.93
CA LYS A 317 20.66 -24.63 -24.60
C LYS A 317 20.30 -25.86 -23.77
N ALA A 318 21.29 -26.50 -23.14
CA ALA A 318 21.05 -27.70 -22.34
C ALA A 318 20.18 -27.41 -21.11
N ASP A 319 20.39 -26.27 -20.44
CA ASP A 319 19.58 -25.86 -19.29
C ASP A 319 18.13 -25.54 -19.68
N PHE A 320 17.91 -24.93 -20.85
CA PHE A 320 16.56 -24.72 -21.39
C PHE A 320 15.90 -26.03 -21.84
N ASP A 321 16.64 -26.93 -22.50
CA ASP A 321 16.12 -28.26 -22.87
C ASP A 321 15.68 -29.05 -21.62
N ASP A 322 16.50 -29.05 -20.57
CA ASP A 322 16.19 -29.69 -19.28
C ASP A 322 14.91 -29.10 -18.65
N PHE A 323 14.76 -27.76 -18.70
CA PHE A 323 13.55 -27.09 -18.22
C PHE A 323 12.31 -27.45 -19.05
N MET A 324 12.45 -27.60 -20.37
CA MET A 324 11.36 -28.03 -21.23
C MET A 324 10.95 -29.49 -20.94
N TYR A 325 11.90 -30.40 -20.66
CA TYR A 325 11.57 -31.74 -20.19
C TYR A 325 10.80 -31.71 -18.88
N TYR A 326 11.25 -30.87 -17.94
CA TYR A 326 10.54 -30.66 -16.69
C TYR A 326 9.09 -30.22 -16.90
N LEU A 327 8.84 -29.17 -17.70
CA LEU A 327 7.49 -28.70 -17.99
C LEU A 327 6.64 -29.77 -18.68
N ALA A 328 7.20 -30.48 -19.66
CA ALA A 328 6.49 -31.51 -20.39
C ALA A 328 6.03 -32.65 -19.47
N ILE A 329 6.92 -33.19 -18.63
CA ILE A 329 6.59 -34.28 -17.71
C ILE A 329 5.65 -33.81 -16.60
N LYS A 330 5.90 -32.62 -16.04
CA LYS A 330 5.05 -32.03 -15.00
C LYS A 330 3.61 -31.82 -15.47
N SER A 331 3.41 -31.47 -16.75
CA SER A 331 2.06 -31.34 -17.32
C SER A 331 1.25 -32.64 -17.23
N GLN A 332 1.92 -33.79 -17.26
CA GLN A 332 1.33 -35.13 -17.16
C GLN A 332 1.28 -35.64 -15.70
N LYS A 333 1.68 -34.80 -14.73
CA LYS A 333 1.62 -35.02 -13.28
C LYS A 333 2.42 -36.21 -12.72
N ASN A 334 3.17 -36.99 -13.52
CA ASN A 334 4.03 -38.06 -12.99
C ASN A 334 5.06 -38.55 -14.02
N MET A 335 6.33 -38.65 -13.63
CA MET A 335 7.41 -39.30 -14.40
C MET A 335 7.13 -40.80 -14.65
N GLU A 336 6.39 -41.43 -13.74
CA GLU A 336 5.94 -42.82 -13.88
C GLU A 336 5.04 -43.02 -15.10
N LEU A 337 4.15 -42.06 -15.41
CA LEU A 337 3.30 -42.11 -16.60
C LEU A 337 4.13 -41.93 -17.87
N PHE A 338 5.10 -41.02 -17.84
CA PHE A 338 6.05 -40.85 -18.93
C PHE A 338 6.82 -42.16 -19.21
N ASN A 339 7.33 -42.80 -18.16
CA ASN A 339 8.01 -44.09 -18.26
C ASN A 339 7.06 -45.20 -18.74
N THR A 340 5.80 -45.20 -18.30
CA THR A 340 4.84 -46.26 -18.62
C THR A 340 4.40 -46.23 -20.09
N TYR A 341 4.15 -45.03 -20.64
CA TYR A 341 3.50 -44.86 -21.95
C TYR A 341 4.42 -44.33 -23.04
N ILE A 342 5.32 -43.39 -22.71
CA ILE A 342 6.15 -42.70 -23.71
C ILE A 342 7.49 -43.40 -23.90
N SER A 343 8.12 -43.84 -22.80
CA SER A 343 9.45 -44.48 -22.89
C SER A 343 9.47 -45.74 -23.75
N LYS A 344 8.35 -46.48 -23.78
CA LYS A 344 8.17 -47.73 -24.55
C LYS A 344 8.04 -47.49 -26.06
N LEU A 345 7.76 -46.26 -26.49
CA LEU A 345 7.68 -45.88 -27.90
C LEU A 345 9.07 -45.54 -28.48
N LEU A 346 10.11 -45.45 -27.64
CA LEU A 346 11.46 -45.12 -28.07
C LEU A 346 12.18 -46.35 -28.62
N PRO A 347 12.94 -46.22 -29.73
CA PRO A 347 13.80 -47.29 -30.23
C PRO A 347 14.82 -47.74 -29.17
N ASN A 348 15.01 -49.06 -29.04
CA ASN A 348 15.91 -49.67 -28.04
C ASN A 348 17.36 -49.14 -28.07
N GLN A 349 17.82 -48.66 -29.23
CA GLN A 349 19.17 -48.13 -29.43
C GLN A 349 19.37 -46.71 -28.87
N ILE A 350 18.28 -45.95 -28.68
CA ILE A 350 18.31 -44.54 -28.23
C ILE A 350 17.77 -44.41 -26.79
N SER A 351 16.95 -45.38 -26.36
CA SER A 351 16.14 -45.31 -25.15
C SER A 351 16.95 -45.05 -23.87
N SER A 352 18.03 -45.80 -23.62
CA SER A 352 18.71 -45.72 -22.32
C SER A 352 19.43 -44.38 -22.05
N GLY A 353 20.12 -43.84 -23.06
CA GLY A 353 20.84 -42.57 -22.94
C GLY A 353 19.90 -41.36 -22.93
N TYR A 354 18.88 -41.39 -23.79
CA TYR A 354 17.90 -40.30 -23.88
C TYR A 354 17.00 -40.24 -22.63
N LEU A 355 16.53 -41.38 -22.12
CA LEU A 355 15.73 -41.42 -20.88
C LEU A 355 16.51 -40.92 -19.67
N LYS A 356 17.78 -41.30 -19.51
CA LYS A 356 18.65 -40.77 -18.46
C LYS A 356 18.83 -39.26 -18.55
N LYS A 357 18.89 -38.70 -19.77
CA LYS A 357 18.96 -37.24 -19.97
C LYS A 357 17.66 -36.57 -19.51
N ILE A 358 16.51 -37.09 -19.95
CA ILE A 358 15.20 -36.56 -19.55
C ILE A 358 15.01 -36.64 -18.04
N GLU A 359 15.29 -37.79 -17.42
CA GLU A 359 15.15 -37.99 -15.98
C GLU A 359 16.04 -37.04 -15.18
N ARG A 360 17.30 -36.86 -15.61
CA ARG A 360 18.21 -35.90 -15.00
C ARG A 360 17.70 -34.47 -15.10
N GLY A 361 17.24 -34.06 -16.29
CA GLY A 361 16.67 -32.72 -16.51
C GLY A 361 15.43 -32.48 -15.65
N TYR A 362 14.51 -33.46 -15.60
CA TYR A 362 13.32 -33.41 -14.75
C TYR A 362 13.68 -33.29 -13.27
N ASN A 363 14.48 -34.21 -12.73
CA ASN A 363 14.80 -34.25 -11.29
C ASN A 363 15.51 -32.98 -10.82
N ARG A 364 16.42 -32.44 -11.64
CA ARG A 364 17.11 -31.17 -11.35
C ARG A 364 16.15 -30.03 -11.07
N PHE A 365 15.09 -29.90 -11.87
CA PHE A 365 14.11 -28.82 -11.69
C PHE A 365 13.08 -29.14 -10.60
N VAL A 366 12.72 -30.41 -10.38
CA VAL A 366 11.88 -30.82 -9.24
C VAL A 366 12.48 -30.37 -7.90
N GLU A 367 13.78 -30.58 -7.69
CA GLU A 367 14.49 -30.13 -6.48
C GLU A 367 14.47 -28.60 -6.31
N MET A 368 14.31 -27.85 -7.40
CA MET A 368 14.26 -26.39 -7.40
C MET A 368 12.84 -25.84 -7.25
N GLU A 369 11.80 -26.68 -7.30
CA GLU A 369 10.41 -26.25 -7.37
C GLU A 369 9.89 -25.61 -6.09
N GLU A 370 10.48 -25.94 -4.95
CA GLU A 370 10.07 -25.44 -3.64
C GLU A 370 10.11 -23.91 -3.53
N ASN A 371 9.26 -23.36 -2.65
CA ASN A 371 9.19 -21.94 -2.35
C ASN A 371 8.89 -21.12 -3.61
N ARG A 372 7.78 -21.45 -4.27
CA ARG A 372 7.35 -20.69 -5.45
C ARG A 372 6.99 -19.24 -5.08
N TYR A 373 6.88 -18.36 -6.08
CA TYR A 373 6.68 -16.94 -5.80
C TYR A 373 5.37 -16.66 -5.05
N SER A 374 4.30 -17.39 -5.36
CA SER A 374 3.01 -17.35 -4.67
C SER A 374 3.15 -17.74 -3.20
N GLU A 375 3.85 -18.84 -2.89
CA GLU A 375 4.10 -19.30 -1.52
C GLU A 375 4.91 -18.29 -0.71
N ILE A 376 6.00 -17.76 -1.29
CA ILE A 376 6.84 -16.73 -0.66
C ILE A 376 6.02 -15.48 -0.39
N PHE A 377 5.23 -15.05 -1.36
CA PHE A 377 4.38 -13.88 -1.24
C PHE A 377 3.32 -14.10 -0.15
N ASN A 378 2.63 -15.23 -0.19
CA ASN A 378 1.59 -15.60 0.76
C ASN A 378 2.13 -15.60 2.20
N LYS A 379 3.25 -16.30 2.44
CA LYS A 379 3.92 -16.36 3.74
C LYS A 379 4.32 -14.98 4.25
N LYS A 380 4.92 -14.13 3.39
CA LYS A 380 5.30 -12.76 3.77
C LYS A 380 4.10 -11.88 4.07
N PHE A 381 2.98 -12.09 3.39
CA PHE A 381 1.74 -11.37 3.66
C PHE A 381 1.18 -11.80 5.02
N GLU A 382 1.05 -13.10 5.28
CA GLU A 382 0.60 -13.63 6.58
C GLU A 382 1.47 -13.12 7.74
N ASP A 383 2.80 -13.19 7.60
CA ASP A 383 3.74 -12.68 8.61
C ASP A 383 3.53 -11.19 8.87
N LYS A 384 3.24 -10.42 7.81
CA LYS A 384 2.99 -8.98 7.93
C LYS A 384 1.62 -8.69 8.55
N ILE A 385 0.59 -9.48 8.25
CA ILE A 385 -0.73 -9.40 8.89
C ILE A 385 -0.61 -9.63 10.39
N LYS A 386 0.08 -10.69 10.83
CA LYS A 386 0.31 -11.00 12.25
C LYS A 386 0.95 -9.82 13.01
N LYS A 387 1.88 -9.12 12.38
CA LYS A 387 2.54 -7.93 12.96
C LYS A 387 1.64 -6.68 13.05
N LEU A 388 0.56 -6.63 12.28
CA LEU A 388 -0.37 -5.50 12.25
C LEU A 388 -1.65 -5.75 13.05
N MET A 389 -1.85 -6.99 13.51
CA MET A 389 -2.93 -7.33 14.44
C MET A 389 -2.76 -6.57 15.74
N LYS A 390 -3.86 -6.42 16.49
CA LYS A 390 -3.82 -5.84 17.83
C LYS A 390 -2.81 -6.62 18.67
N SER A 391 -1.84 -5.93 19.28
CA SER A 391 -1.02 -6.50 20.34
C SER A 391 -1.98 -7.05 21.39
N GLY A 392 -1.89 -8.34 21.70
CA GLY A 392 -2.85 -9.04 22.55
C GLY A 392 -3.17 -8.22 23.81
N GLY A 393 -4.44 -7.87 23.94
CA GLY A 393 -5.00 -7.27 25.16
C GLY A 393 -5.37 -8.33 26.17
#